data_AF-A0A9Q0KFX3-F1
#
_entry.id   AF-A0A9Q0KFX3-F1
#
_cell.length_a   1.000
_cell.length_b   1.000
_cell.length_c   1.000
_cell.angle_alpha   90.00
_cell.angle_beta   90.00
_cell.angle_gamma   90.00
#
_symmetry.space_group_name_H-M   'P 1'
#
loop_
_entity.id
_entity.type
_entity.pdbx_description
1 polymer ?
#
loop_
_entity_poly.entity_id
_entity_poly.type
_entity_poly.pdbx_seq_one_letter_code
_entity_poly.pdbx_strand_id
1 'polypeptide(L)'
;MKDLHISSLLLKKLVIEISVEDHKSFYHIQDFNGPTVCKIKICAPNLTSFRCRNNMARDYVLENICSPYNADIDVLLENHLDNELTTLPSESREEHAKYVVDWLRRLYDVKALSLSSMFIWVCFLSLLGKIK
;
A
#
# COMPACT_ATOMS: atom_id res chain seq x y z
N MET A 1 -8.93 12.62 8.67
CA MET A 1 -9.87 11.65 8.06
C MET A 1 -10.19 10.59 9.13
N LYS A 2 -11.35 9.91 9.09
CA LYS A 2 -11.67 8.88 10.10
C LYS A 2 -11.11 7.53 9.67
N ASP A 3 -10.63 6.75 10.62
CA ASP A 3 -10.21 5.36 10.39
C ASP A 3 -11.38 4.50 9.86
N LEU A 4 -11.07 3.61 8.93
CA LEU A 4 -12.02 2.67 8.35
C LEU A 4 -11.79 1.28 8.95
N HIS A 5 -12.85 0.67 9.48
CA HIS A 5 -12.81 -0.69 9.99
C HIS A 5 -13.77 -1.57 9.20
N ILE A 6 -13.22 -2.58 8.52
CA ILE A 6 -13.94 -3.59 7.76
C ILE A 6 -13.90 -4.88 8.55
N SER A 7 -15.03 -5.34 9.06
CA SER A 7 -15.14 -6.60 9.79
C SER A 7 -16.29 -7.44 9.26
N SER A 8 -16.02 -8.68 8.89
CA SER A 8 -17.07 -9.61 8.42
C SER A 8 -16.60 -11.05 8.42
N LEU A 9 -17.42 -11.93 9.00
CA LEU A 9 -17.23 -13.37 8.96
C LEU A 9 -17.60 -13.98 7.60
N LEU A 10 -18.38 -13.28 6.78
CA LEU A 10 -18.88 -13.82 5.50
C LEU A 10 -18.09 -13.28 4.30
N LEU A 11 -17.21 -12.30 4.52
CA LEU A 11 -16.45 -11.66 3.46
C LEU A 11 -15.38 -12.61 2.92
N LYS A 12 -15.59 -13.07 1.68
CA LYS A 12 -14.64 -13.94 0.97
C LYS A 12 -13.68 -13.17 0.07
N LYS A 13 -14.13 -12.03 -0.48
CA LYS A 13 -13.38 -11.21 -1.41
C LYS A 13 -13.47 -9.75 -0.98
N LEU A 14 -12.33 -9.09 -0.92
CA LEU A 14 -12.23 -7.66 -0.61
C LEU A 14 -11.40 -6.97 -1.69
N VAL A 15 -11.95 -5.91 -2.24
CA VAL A 15 -11.28 -5.05 -3.21
C VAL A 15 -11.32 -3.63 -2.66
N ILE A 16 -10.14 -3.02 -2.51
CA ILE A 16 -10.00 -1.62 -2.12
C ILE A 16 -9.32 -0.90 -3.28
N GLU A 17 -10.04 -0.01 -3.92
CA GLU A 17 -9.52 0.85 -4.99
C GLU A 17 -9.74 2.30 -4.58
N ILE A 18 -8.69 3.10 -4.63
CA ILE A 18 -8.83 4.55 -4.48
C ILE A 18 -9.15 5.12 -5.85
N SER A 19 -10.37 5.68 -5.98
CA SER A 19 -10.75 6.48 -7.15
C SER A 19 -9.93 7.77 -7.15
N VAL A 20 -9.15 7.96 -8.21
CA VAL A 20 -8.48 9.23 -8.46
C VAL A 20 -9.47 10.12 -9.20
N GLU A 21 -10.43 10.67 -8.46
CA GLU A 21 -11.28 11.74 -9.01
C GLU A 21 -10.44 13.01 -9.08
N ASP A 22 -9.92 13.32 -10.28
CA ASP A 22 -9.55 14.63 -10.88
C ASP A 22 -9.08 15.81 -9.98
N HIS A 23 -8.62 15.56 -8.76
CA HIS A 23 -8.11 16.56 -7.86
C HIS A 23 -6.60 16.61 -8.01
N LYS A 24 -6.16 17.59 -8.80
CA LYS A 24 -4.79 18.07 -9.02
C LYS A 24 -4.01 18.45 -7.73
N SER A 25 -4.39 17.98 -6.54
CA SER A 25 -3.92 18.50 -5.26
C SER A 25 -3.51 17.46 -4.21
N PHE A 26 -3.30 16.20 -4.58
CA PHE A 26 -2.79 15.18 -3.64
C PHE A 26 -1.42 14.59 -4.02
N TYR A 27 -0.78 15.11 -5.07
CA TYR A 27 0.27 14.37 -5.78
C TYR A 27 1.55 15.18 -5.97
N HIS A 28 2.09 15.69 -4.87
CA HIS A 28 3.54 15.76 -4.76
C HIS A 28 3.97 14.63 -3.84
N ILE A 29 4.89 13.77 -4.30
CA ILE A 29 5.49 12.81 -3.38
C ILE A 29 6.31 13.55 -2.29
N GLN A 30 6.59 14.84 -2.49
CA GLN A 30 7.13 15.75 -1.47
C GLN A 30 6.19 15.94 -0.25
N ASP A 31 4.88 15.68 -0.41
CA ASP A 31 3.89 15.71 0.66
C ASP A 31 3.61 14.31 1.24
N PHE A 32 4.51 13.34 1.03
CA PHE A 32 4.42 12.03 1.65
C PHE A 32 4.63 12.16 3.18
N ASN A 33 3.60 12.58 3.89
CA ASN A 33 3.57 12.71 5.35
C ASN A 33 3.46 11.35 6.06
N GLY A 34 3.94 10.26 5.45
CA GLY A 34 3.64 8.90 5.88
C GLY A 34 2.13 8.60 5.89
N PRO A 35 1.70 7.41 6.35
CA PRO A 35 0.30 7.09 6.54
C PRO A 35 -0.24 7.77 7.81
N THR A 36 -0.26 9.09 7.82
CA THR A 36 -0.74 9.90 8.95
C THR A 36 -2.23 10.22 8.85
N VAL A 37 -2.87 9.95 7.72
CA VAL A 37 -4.20 10.52 7.43
C VAL A 37 -5.36 9.55 7.72
N CYS A 38 -5.19 8.24 7.58
CA CYS A 38 -6.25 7.24 7.75
C CYS A 38 -5.71 5.81 7.90
N LYS A 39 -6.11 5.08 8.94
CA LYS A 39 -5.89 3.62 9.04
C LYS A 39 -7.05 2.85 8.45
N ILE A 40 -6.75 1.75 7.76
CA ILE A 40 -7.72 0.79 7.24
C ILE A 40 -7.48 -0.55 7.94
N LYS A 41 -8.36 -0.90 8.88
CA LYS A 41 -8.30 -2.16 9.61
C LYS A 41 -9.26 -3.17 8.96
N ILE A 42 -8.76 -4.37 8.67
CA ILE A 42 -9.53 -5.45 8.03
C ILE A 42 -9.48 -6.67 8.94
N CYS A 43 -10.65 -7.12 9.37
CA CYS A 43 -10.86 -8.32 10.19
C CYS A 43 -11.85 -9.26 9.47
N ALA A 44 -11.32 -10.17 8.66
CA ALA A 44 -12.13 -11.03 7.80
C ALA A 44 -11.55 -12.46 7.78
N PRO A 45 -11.96 -13.33 8.71
CA PRO A 45 -11.37 -14.66 8.83
C PRO A 45 -11.58 -15.52 7.59
N ASN A 46 -12.73 -15.41 6.92
CA ASN A 46 -13.02 -16.21 5.73
C ASN A 46 -12.59 -15.55 4.41
N LEU A 47 -11.70 -14.55 4.48
CA LEU A 47 -11.19 -13.87 3.29
C LEU A 47 -10.25 -14.80 2.52
N THR A 48 -10.56 -15.02 1.24
CA THR A 48 -9.75 -15.87 0.34
C THR A 48 -9.08 -15.07 -0.78
N SER A 49 -9.50 -13.83 -0.98
CA SER A 49 -8.95 -12.92 -1.98
C SER A 49 -8.98 -11.48 -1.50
N PHE A 50 -7.83 -10.84 -1.55
CA PHE A 50 -7.63 -9.43 -1.24
C PHE A 50 -7.01 -8.74 -2.45
N ARG A 51 -7.61 -7.65 -2.91
CA ARG A 51 -7.02 -6.77 -3.92
C ARG A 51 -6.93 -5.36 -3.37
N CYS A 52 -5.75 -4.75 -3.47
CA CYS A 52 -5.54 -3.37 -3.08
C CYS A 52 -4.93 -2.62 -4.26
N ARG A 53 -5.62 -1.57 -4.71
CA ARG A 53 -5.16 -0.65 -5.74
C ARG A 53 -5.10 0.76 -5.17
N ASN A 54 -3.90 1.20 -4.78
CA ASN A 54 -3.74 2.46 -4.05
C ASN A 54 -2.35 3.10 -4.24
N ASN A 55 -2.19 4.38 -3.91
CA ASN A 55 -0.93 5.13 -3.85
C ASN A 55 -0.11 4.91 -2.56
N MET A 56 -0.43 3.89 -1.75
CA MET A 56 0.24 3.59 -0.46
C MET A 56 0.19 4.70 0.61
N ALA A 57 -0.68 5.71 0.47
CA ALA A 57 -0.81 6.80 1.45
C ALA A 57 -1.56 6.43 2.74
N ARG A 58 -1.94 5.15 2.93
CA ARG A 58 -2.75 4.69 4.07
C ARG A 58 -2.11 3.47 4.73
N ASP A 59 -2.26 3.40 6.06
CA ASP A 59 -1.79 2.25 6.84
C ASP A 59 -2.88 1.17 6.83
N TYR A 60 -2.60 0.01 6.23
CA TYR A 60 -3.53 -1.12 6.26
C TYR A 60 -3.10 -2.14 7.29
N VAL A 61 -4.01 -2.47 8.18
CA VAL A 61 -3.85 -3.46 9.24
C VAL A 61 -4.72 -4.66 8.90
N LEU A 62 -4.09 -5.81 8.64
CA LEU A 62 -4.75 -7.09 8.40
C LEU A 62 -4.70 -7.89 9.71
N GLU A 63 -5.86 -8.16 10.30
CA GLU A 63 -5.99 -8.93 11.55
C GLU A 63 -6.97 -10.09 11.36
N ASN A 64 -6.73 -11.21 12.04
CA ASN A 64 -7.65 -12.35 12.08
C ASN A 64 -8.15 -12.78 10.68
N ILE A 65 -7.22 -12.86 9.71
CA ILE A 65 -7.49 -13.41 8.39
C ILE A 65 -7.07 -14.88 8.43
N CYS A 66 -7.98 -15.82 8.13
CA CYS A 66 -7.57 -17.22 8.07
C CYS A 66 -6.69 -17.44 6.85
N SER A 67 -5.57 -18.09 7.10
CA SER A 67 -4.63 -18.49 6.08
C SER A 67 -5.07 -19.77 5.36
N PRO A 68 -4.72 -19.95 4.07
CA PRO A 68 -4.02 -19.00 3.21
C PRO A 68 -4.97 -18.28 2.22
N TYR A 69 -4.71 -17.00 1.92
CA TYR A 69 -5.50 -16.17 0.98
C TYR A 69 -4.66 -15.64 -0.18
N ASN A 70 -5.29 -15.27 -1.30
CA ASN A 70 -4.59 -14.64 -2.42
C ASN A 70 -4.58 -13.12 -2.24
N ALA A 71 -3.44 -12.47 -2.50
CA ALA A 71 -3.29 -11.03 -2.44
C ALA A 71 -2.80 -10.47 -3.80
N ASP A 72 -3.46 -9.44 -4.30
CA ASP A 72 -3.06 -8.67 -5.49
C ASP A 72 -2.89 -7.20 -5.11
N ILE A 73 -1.67 -6.70 -5.26
CA ILE A 73 -1.26 -5.37 -4.81
C ILE A 73 -0.81 -4.54 -6.02
N ASP A 74 -1.62 -3.55 -6.35
CA ASP A 74 -1.35 -2.60 -7.41
C ASP A 74 -1.11 -1.20 -6.84
N VAL A 75 0.01 -0.60 -7.23
CA VAL A 75 0.30 0.79 -6.85
C VAL A 75 0.05 1.70 -8.02
N LEU A 76 -0.88 2.63 -7.80
CA LEU A 76 -1.13 3.71 -8.73
C LEU A 76 -0.18 4.85 -8.44
N LEU A 77 0.81 5.00 -9.31
CA LEU A 77 1.52 6.26 -9.52
C LEU A 77 0.83 6.93 -10.71
N GLU A 78 0.37 8.18 -10.58
CA GLU A 78 -0.01 8.94 -11.77
C GLU A 78 1.22 9.12 -12.67
N ASN A 79 1.00 9.07 -14.00
CA ASN A 79 2.01 9.06 -15.07
C ASN A 79 2.99 10.26 -15.06
N HIS A 80 2.87 11.20 -14.12
CA HIS A 80 3.72 12.36 -13.95
C HIS A 80 4.86 12.16 -12.93
N LEU A 81 4.88 11.01 -12.22
CA LEU A 81 5.70 10.79 -11.03
C LEU A 81 7.02 10.02 -11.25
N ASP A 82 7.29 9.54 -12.47
CA ASP A 82 8.57 8.87 -12.80
C ASP A 82 9.78 9.79 -12.53
N ASN A 83 9.62 11.10 -12.74
CA ASN A 83 10.64 12.08 -12.39
C ASN A 83 10.62 12.45 -10.89
N GLU A 84 9.46 12.46 -10.22
CA GLU A 84 9.36 12.93 -8.84
C GLU A 84 9.94 11.95 -7.81
N LEU A 85 9.81 10.63 -8.00
CA LEU A 85 10.32 9.65 -7.00
C LEU A 85 11.85 9.70 -6.86
N THR A 86 12.57 10.06 -7.93
CA THR A 86 14.03 10.28 -7.90
C THR A 86 14.44 11.60 -7.25
N THR A 87 13.53 12.58 -7.20
CA THR A 87 13.77 13.91 -6.61
C THR A 87 13.45 14.00 -5.13
N LEU A 88 12.93 12.93 -4.52
CA LEU A 88 12.59 12.93 -3.10
C LEU A 88 13.82 13.05 -2.20
N PRO A 89 13.72 13.84 -1.11
CA PRO A 89 14.69 13.80 -0.03
C PRO A 89 14.93 12.37 0.44
N SER A 90 16.17 12.03 0.79
CA SER A 90 16.56 10.67 1.22
C SER A 90 15.79 10.19 2.45
N GLU A 91 15.42 11.10 3.35
CA GLU A 91 14.67 10.81 4.58
C GLU A 91 13.25 10.34 4.29
N SER A 92 12.51 11.07 3.44
CA SER A 92 11.16 10.68 2.99
C SER A 92 11.17 9.34 2.23
N ARG A 93 12.25 9.05 1.49
CA ARG A 93 12.42 7.74 0.81
C ARG A 93 12.63 6.60 1.79
N GLU A 94 13.38 6.81 2.87
CA GLU A 94 13.62 5.78 3.87
C GLU A 94 12.36 5.46 4.68
N GLU A 95 11.59 6.48 5.06
CA GLU A 95 10.29 6.30 5.72
C GLU A 95 9.33 5.54 4.81
N HIS A 96 9.24 5.94 3.54
CA HIS A 96 8.44 5.22 2.55
C HIS A 96 8.89 3.75 2.42
N ALA A 97 10.21 3.48 2.38
CA ALA A 97 10.75 2.12 2.36
C ALA A 97 10.29 1.29 3.56
N LYS A 98 10.34 1.87 4.77
CA LYS A 98 9.91 1.22 6.01
C LYS A 98 8.44 0.84 5.92
N TYR A 99 7.58 1.74 5.44
CA TYR A 99 6.16 1.46 5.27
C TYR A 99 5.90 0.33 4.29
N VAL A 100 6.53 0.37 3.12
CA VAL A 100 6.38 -0.69 2.10
C VAL A 100 6.81 -2.05 2.65
N VAL A 101 7.94 -2.11 3.36
CA VAL A 101 8.43 -3.35 3.99
C VAL A 101 7.49 -3.84 5.08
N ASP A 102 7.01 -2.96 5.96
CA ASP A 102 6.09 -3.33 7.03
C ASP A 102 4.73 -3.80 6.48
N TRP A 103 4.30 -3.23 5.36
CA TRP A 103 3.09 -3.66 4.69
C TRP A 103 3.24 -5.06 4.08
N LEU A 104 4.36 -5.33 3.40
CA LEU A 104 4.70 -6.66 2.90
C LEU A 104 4.78 -7.70 4.02
N ARG A 105 5.36 -7.33 5.17
CA ARG A 105 5.42 -8.22 6.34
C ARG A 105 4.03 -8.61 6.85
N ARG A 106 3.03 -7.75 6.70
CA ARG A 106 1.64 -8.05 7.09
C ARG A 106 0.95 -9.03 6.13
N LEU A 107 1.51 -9.23 4.94
CA LEU A 107 1.06 -10.21 3.93
C LEU A 107 1.77 -11.57 4.08
N TYR A 108 2.29 -11.92 5.26
CA TYR A 108 3.17 -13.09 5.44
C TYR A 108 2.51 -14.46 5.18
N ASP A 109 1.18 -14.55 5.26
CA ASP A 109 0.44 -15.82 5.21
C ASP A 109 -0.44 -15.95 3.95
N VAL A 110 0.05 -15.38 2.85
CA VAL A 110 -0.62 -15.42 1.54
C VAL A 110 -0.23 -16.67 0.74
N LYS A 111 -1.23 -17.28 0.11
CA LYS A 111 -1.03 -18.41 -0.83
C LYS A 111 -0.29 -17.97 -2.09
N ALA A 112 -0.67 -16.80 -2.59
CA ALA A 112 -0.12 -16.20 -3.79
C ALA A 112 -0.16 -14.68 -3.62
N LEU A 113 0.96 -14.04 -3.95
CA LEU A 113 1.11 -12.59 -3.95
C LEU A 113 1.42 -12.14 -5.37
N SER A 114 0.58 -11.27 -5.92
CA SER A 114 0.87 -10.53 -7.14
C SER A 114 1.19 -9.09 -6.78
N LEU A 115 2.26 -8.56 -7.36
CA LEU A 115 2.72 -7.18 -7.18
C LEU A 115 2.80 -6.52 -8.55
N SER A 116 2.26 -5.32 -8.67
CA SER A 116 2.44 -4.50 -9.88
C SER A 116 3.93 -4.16 -10.11
N SER A 117 4.28 -3.94 -11.37
CA SER A 117 5.63 -3.46 -11.75
C SER A 117 5.98 -2.15 -11.04
N MET A 118 5.01 -1.26 -10.87
CA MET A 118 5.18 0.01 -10.15
C MET A 118 5.49 -0.20 -8.68
N PHE A 119 4.82 -1.14 -8.00
CA PHE A 119 5.15 -1.47 -6.62
C PHE A 119 6.58 -1.98 -6.48
N ILE A 120 7.03 -2.86 -7.38
CA ILE A 120 8.40 -3.37 -7.41
C ILE A 120 9.41 -2.23 -7.62
N TRP A 121 9.11 -1.31 -8.53
CA TRP A 121 9.93 -0.13 -8.80
C TRP A 121 10.07 0.78 -7.57
N VAL A 122 8.96 1.05 -6.89
CA VAL A 122 8.93 1.80 -5.62
C VAL A 122 9.77 1.11 -4.55
N CYS A 123 9.65 -0.21 -4.39
CA CYS A 123 10.50 -0.98 -3.48
C CYS A 123 11.98 -0.80 -3.81
N PHE A 124 12.34 -0.92 -5.08
CA PHE A 124 13.72 -0.82 -5.54
C PHE A 124 14.33 0.56 -5.27
N LEU A 125 13.63 1.64 -5.61
CA LEU A 125 14.09 3.01 -5.37
C LEU A 125 14.18 3.36 -3.88
N SER A 126 13.27 2.83 -3.07
CA SER A 126 13.27 3.07 -1.63
C SER A 126 14.36 2.27 -0.89
N LEU A 127 14.82 1.14 -1.45
CA LEU A 127 15.88 0.29 -0.88
C LEU A 127 17.29 0.67 -1.33
N LEU A 128 17.47 1.22 -2.55
CA LEU A 128 18.77 1.64 -3.08
C LEU A 128 19.43 2.79 -2.30
N GLY A 129 18.66 3.59 -1.55
CA GLY A 129 19.20 4.66 -0.69
C GLY A 129 20.12 4.15 0.44
N LYS A 130 20.21 2.84 0.66
CA LYS A 130 21.02 2.20 1.70
C LYS A 130 22.40 1.71 1.25
N ILE A 131 22.75 1.85 -0.04
CA ILE A 131 24.07 1.46 -0.56
C ILE A 131 24.90 2.73 -0.80
N LYS A 132 25.44 3.30 0.27
CA LYS A 132 26.55 4.26 0.24
C LYS A 132 27.43 4.06 1.46
#